data_AF-U4V2U7-F1
#
_entry.id   AF-U4V2U7-F1
#
_cell.length_a   1.000
_cell.length_b   1.000
_cell.length_c   1.000
_cell.angle_alpha   90.00
_cell.angle_beta   90.00
_cell.angle_gamma   90.00
#
_symmetry.space_group_name_H-M   'P 1'
#
loop_
_entity.id
_entity.type
_entity.pdbx_description
1 polymer ?
#
loop_
_entity_poly.entity_id
_entity_poly.type
_entity_poly.pdbx_seq_one_letter_code
_entity_poly.pdbx_strand_id
1 'polypeptide(L)'
;MKTLTARTIDNLRAFIRDGDFKTGDKLPTLVELGETLGVSRTVIREAIAELRSDGLLEVKHGVGVFIRDFERLRFSGDDVSPLEPLARLSLPFMDLLELRMAFEVHAAGLAAQRRSWAQEANMWEALKKFEASVDDEAALDELDYIFHRSIAEATNNQAFIEFFSVMSLKILPSQHFLAISILR
;
A
#
# COMPACT_ATOMS: atom_id res chain seq x y z
N MET A 1 19.34 -10.83 -9.49
CA MET A 1 18.48 -11.69 -10.33
C MET A 1 17.36 -12.21 -9.44
N LYS A 2 16.11 -11.73 -9.61
CA LYS A 2 14.95 -12.16 -8.80
C LYS A 2 14.62 -13.64 -9.09
N THR A 3 14.22 -14.40 -8.07
CA THR A 3 13.77 -15.80 -8.24
C THR A 3 12.46 -15.86 -9.02
N LEU A 4 12.10 -17.03 -9.57
CA LEU A 4 10.83 -17.20 -10.28
C LEU A 4 9.65 -16.88 -9.36
N THR A 5 9.68 -17.36 -8.12
CA THR A 5 8.66 -17.06 -7.10
C THR A 5 8.55 -15.57 -6.81
N ALA A 6 9.67 -14.87 -6.61
CA ALA A 6 9.67 -13.41 -6.38
C ALA A 6 9.02 -12.65 -7.55
N ARG A 7 9.34 -13.03 -8.79
CA ARG A 7 8.70 -12.44 -9.98
C ARG A 7 7.20 -12.77 -10.05
N THR A 8 6.80 -13.98 -9.68
CA THR A 8 5.38 -14.36 -9.63
C THR A 8 4.62 -13.56 -8.59
N ILE A 9 5.23 -13.23 -7.45
CA ILE A 9 4.62 -12.40 -6.42
C ILE A 9 4.40 -10.98 -6.96
N ASP A 10 5.41 -10.38 -7.58
CA ASP A 10 5.30 -9.05 -8.19
C ASP A 10 4.19 -9.03 -9.26
N ASN A 11 4.16 -10.04 -10.14
CA ASN A 11 3.12 -10.17 -11.16
C ASN A 11 1.72 -10.41 -10.57
N LEU A 12 1.61 -11.14 -9.46
CA LEU A 12 0.33 -11.36 -8.78
C LEU A 12 -0.16 -10.09 -8.09
N ARG A 13 0.74 -9.28 -7.51
CA ARG A 13 0.40 -7.95 -6.97
C ARG A 13 -0.10 -7.04 -8.09
N ALA A 14 0.60 -6.98 -9.21
CA ALA A 14 0.18 -6.20 -10.39
C ALA A 14 -1.18 -6.68 -10.93
N PHE A 15 -1.39 -8.00 -11.05
CA PHE A 15 -2.68 -8.56 -11.47
C PHE A 15 -3.84 -8.13 -10.55
N ILE A 16 -3.61 -8.08 -9.24
CA ILE A 16 -4.64 -7.65 -8.28
C ILE A 16 -4.85 -6.13 -8.37
N ARG A 17 -3.78 -5.34 -8.42
CA ARG A 17 -3.81 -3.88 -8.49
C ARG A 17 -4.47 -3.36 -9.76
N ASP A 18 -4.13 -3.98 -10.89
CA ASP A 18 -4.58 -3.55 -12.22
C ASP A 18 -5.95 -4.16 -12.59
N GLY A 19 -6.47 -5.07 -11.75
CA GLY A 19 -7.83 -5.60 -11.86
C GLY A 19 -8.84 -4.78 -11.05
N ASP A 20 -10.13 -4.96 -11.35
CA ASP A 20 -11.24 -4.33 -10.63
C ASP A 20 -11.55 -5.04 -9.30
N PHE A 21 -10.53 -5.31 -8.50
CA PHE A 21 -10.64 -6.01 -7.22
C PHE A 21 -10.80 -5.04 -6.04
N LYS A 22 -11.40 -5.53 -4.95
CA LYS A 22 -11.55 -4.86 -3.67
C LYS A 22 -11.26 -5.81 -2.50
N THR A 23 -11.06 -5.23 -1.31
CA THR A 23 -10.99 -6.02 -0.06
C THR A 23 -12.24 -6.89 0.09
N GLY A 24 -12.04 -8.18 0.34
CA GLY A 24 -13.09 -9.18 0.44
C GLY A 24 -13.35 -9.96 -0.85
N ASP A 25 -12.84 -9.52 -2.00
CA ASP A 25 -13.05 -10.22 -3.27
C ASP A 25 -12.27 -11.53 -3.33
N LYS A 26 -12.86 -12.49 -4.04
CA LYS A 26 -12.28 -13.81 -4.27
C LYS A 26 -11.37 -13.76 -5.50
N LEU A 27 -10.12 -14.19 -5.35
CA LEU A 27 -9.21 -14.37 -6.48
C LEU A 27 -9.64 -15.56 -7.35
N PRO A 28 -9.27 -15.55 -8.64
CA PRO A 28 -9.36 -16.74 -9.49
C PRO A 28 -8.67 -17.95 -8.85
N THR A 29 -9.06 -19.14 -9.29
CA THR A 29 -8.50 -20.39 -8.77
C THR A 29 -6.99 -20.48 -9.06
N LEU A 30 -6.28 -21.31 -8.30
CA LEU A 30 -4.82 -21.52 -8.51
C LEU A 30 -4.48 -21.98 -9.93
N VAL A 31 -5.43 -22.67 -10.59
CA VAL A 31 -5.27 -23.14 -11.97
C VAL A 31 -5.37 -21.95 -12.93
N GLU A 32 -6.45 -21.16 -12.83
CA GLU A 32 -6.66 -19.97 -13.67
C GLU A 32 -5.55 -18.94 -13.48
N LEU A 33 -5.07 -18.72 -12.25
CA LEU A 33 -3.94 -17.84 -11.97
C LEU A 33 -2.64 -18.36 -12.59
N GLY A 34 -2.42 -19.67 -12.55
CA GLY A 34 -1.25 -20.30 -13.17
C GLY A 34 -1.24 -20.14 -14.70
N GLU A 35 -2.41 -20.29 -15.32
CA GLU A 35 -2.59 -20.06 -16.76
C GLU A 35 -2.40 -18.58 -17.13
N THR A 36 -3.00 -17.68 -16.34
CA THR A 36 -2.94 -16.23 -16.57
C THR A 36 -1.53 -15.67 -16.42
N LEU A 37 -0.80 -16.11 -15.39
CA LEU A 37 0.54 -15.62 -15.06
C LEU A 37 1.67 -16.46 -15.69
N GLY A 38 1.32 -17.51 -16.46
CA GLY A 38 2.28 -18.37 -17.17
C GLY A 38 3.21 -19.17 -16.26
N VAL A 39 2.75 -19.58 -15.07
CA VAL A 39 3.55 -20.31 -14.07
C VAL A 39 2.81 -21.52 -13.50
N SER A 40 3.55 -22.47 -12.91
CA SER A 40 2.94 -23.69 -12.37
C SER A 40 2.12 -23.40 -11.11
N ARG A 41 1.13 -24.27 -10.84
CA ARG A 41 0.29 -24.23 -9.64
C ARG A 41 1.11 -24.20 -8.33
N THR A 42 2.27 -24.87 -8.32
CA THR A 42 3.16 -24.87 -7.15
C THR A 42 3.73 -23.48 -6.91
N VAL A 43 4.19 -22.79 -7.95
CA VAL A 43 4.75 -21.43 -7.83
C VAL A 43 3.67 -20.43 -7.40
N ILE A 44 2.46 -20.53 -7.95
CA ILE A 44 1.32 -19.71 -7.49
C ILE A 44 1.02 -19.95 -6.01
N ARG A 45 1.07 -21.20 -5.55
CA ARG A 45 0.83 -21.53 -4.14
C ARG A 45 1.87 -20.89 -3.22
N GLU A 46 3.15 -20.91 -3.59
CA GLU A 46 4.21 -20.25 -2.83
C GLU A 46 4.00 -18.73 -2.80
N ALA A 47 3.67 -18.11 -3.94
CA ALA A 47 3.38 -16.69 -4.02
C ALA A 47 2.19 -16.27 -3.13
N ILE A 48 1.11 -17.06 -3.14
CA ILE A 48 -0.05 -16.83 -2.27
C ILE A 48 0.30 -17.04 -0.79
N ALA A 49 1.16 -18.01 -0.48
CA ALA A 49 1.60 -18.25 0.90
C ALA A 49 2.39 -17.05 1.44
N GLU A 50 3.24 -16.43 0.62
CA GLU A 50 3.98 -15.22 0.98
C GLU A 50 3.04 -14.03 1.18
N LEU A 51 2.16 -13.74 0.22
CA LEU A 51 1.18 -12.64 0.35
C LEU A 51 0.20 -12.85 1.52
N ARG A 52 -0.10 -14.11 1.88
CA ARG A 52 -0.84 -14.44 3.10
C ARG A 52 -0.02 -14.15 4.35
N SER A 53 1.26 -14.50 4.36
CA SER A 53 2.17 -14.18 5.47
C SER A 53 2.30 -12.67 5.69
N ASP A 54 2.28 -11.90 4.59
CA ASP A 54 2.27 -10.44 4.63
C ASP A 54 0.94 -9.86 5.13
N GLY A 55 -0.09 -10.70 5.28
CA GLY A 55 -1.42 -10.32 5.72
C GLY A 55 -2.30 -9.70 4.62
N LEU A 56 -1.86 -9.79 3.36
CA LEU A 56 -2.53 -9.20 2.19
C LEU A 56 -3.66 -10.09 1.65
N LEU A 57 -3.51 -11.41 1.79
CA LEU A 57 -4.49 -12.41 1.36
C LEU A 57 -4.96 -13.27 2.54
N GLU A 58 -6.18 -13.78 2.43
CA GLU A 58 -6.77 -14.77 3.32
C GLU A 58 -7.12 -16.04 2.55
N VAL A 59 -6.69 -17.21 3.04
CA VAL A 59 -7.06 -18.50 2.45
C VAL A 59 -8.16 -19.13 3.29
N LYS A 60 -9.34 -19.33 2.70
CA LYS A 60 -10.46 -20.05 3.31
C LYS A 60 -10.49 -21.47 2.75
N HIS A 61 -10.21 -22.46 3.61
CA HIS A 61 -10.06 -23.86 3.20
C HIS A 61 -11.30 -24.37 2.46
N GLY A 62 -11.10 -24.97 1.28
CA GLY A 62 -12.18 -25.47 0.43
C GLY A 62 -13.00 -24.39 -0.31
N VAL A 63 -12.80 -23.10 0.00
CA VAL A 63 -13.59 -22.01 -0.59
C VAL A 63 -12.76 -21.22 -1.61
N GLY A 64 -11.55 -20.82 -1.25
CA GLY A 64 -10.66 -20.06 -2.15
C GLY A 64 -9.76 -19.07 -1.42
N VAL A 65 -9.16 -18.17 -2.19
CA VAL A 65 -8.26 -17.12 -1.71
C VAL A 65 -8.97 -15.78 -1.86
N PHE A 66 -8.92 -14.95 -0.83
CA PHE A 66 -9.61 -13.69 -0.73
C PHE A 66 -8.63 -12.56 -0.46
N ILE A 67 -8.92 -11.37 -0.97
CA ILE A 67 -8.14 -10.17 -0.69
C ILE A 67 -8.49 -9.67 0.71
N ARG A 68 -7.47 -9.50 1.56
CA ARG A 68 -7.63 -9.03 2.93
C ARG A 68 -7.38 -7.54 3.09
N ASP A 69 -6.41 -7.01 2.34
CA ASP A 69 -5.99 -5.61 2.42
C ASP A 69 -5.59 -5.11 1.03
N PHE A 70 -6.58 -4.63 0.27
CA PHE A 70 -6.38 -4.14 -1.10
C PHE A 70 -5.54 -2.87 -1.13
N GLU A 71 -5.74 -1.93 -0.21
CA GLU A 71 -4.98 -0.69 -0.18
C GLU A 71 -3.49 -0.98 0.04
N ARG A 72 -3.15 -1.92 0.92
CA ARG A 72 -1.75 -2.30 1.10
C ARG A 72 -1.14 -3.01 -0.11
N LEU A 73 -1.94 -3.74 -0.88
CA LEU A 73 -1.53 -4.30 -2.18
C LEU A 73 -1.37 -3.22 -3.26
N ARG A 74 -2.21 -2.19 -3.24
CA ARG A 74 -2.20 -1.07 -4.18
C ARG A 74 -1.00 -0.15 -3.97
N PHE A 75 -0.62 0.08 -2.71
CA PHE A 75 0.47 0.98 -2.33
C PHE A 75 1.84 0.29 -2.16
N SER A 76 1.92 -1.04 -2.31
CA SER A 76 3.20 -1.76 -2.39
C SER A 76 3.73 -1.72 -3.82
N GLY A 77 4.77 -0.90 -4.06
CA GLY A 77 5.43 -0.80 -5.36
C GLY A 77 6.16 -2.07 -5.78
N ASP A 78 6.56 -2.13 -7.06
CA ASP A 78 7.15 -3.29 -7.77
C ASP A 78 8.56 -3.75 -7.27
N ASP A 79 9.07 -3.15 -6.20
CA ASP A 79 10.22 -3.65 -5.45
C ASP A 79 9.83 -3.77 -3.99
N VAL A 80 10.02 -4.96 -3.42
CA VAL A 80 9.88 -5.20 -1.99
C VAL A 80 10.81 -4.22 -1.29
N SER A 81 10.22 -3.19 -0.68
CA SER A 81 10.98 -2.15 0.01
C SER A 81 11.98 -2.81 0.95
N PRO A 82 13.27 -2.39 0.99
CA PRO A 82 14.22 -2.89 1.98
C PRO A 82 13.71 -2.73 3.43
N LEU A 83 12.74 -1.84 3.61
CA LEU A 83 12.08 -1.52 4.87
C LEU A 83 10.80 -2.34 5.12
N GLU A 84 10.42 -3.28 4.24
CA GLU A 84 9.26 -4.18 4.41
C GLU A 84 9.22 -4.91 5.77
N PRO A 85 10.36 -5.35 6.37
CA PRO A 85 10.35 -5.88 7.73
C PRO A 85 9.80 -4.92 8.80
N LEU A 86 9.96 -3.59 8.63
CA LEU A 86 9.38 -2.60 9.54
C LEU A 86 7.86 -2.57 9.41
N ALA A 87 7.31 -2.84 8.23
CA ALA A 87 5.87 -3.00 8.03
C ALA A 87 5.28 -4.22 8.76
N ARG A 88 6.12 -5.12 9.30
CA ARG A 88 5.66 -6.25 10.13
C ARG A 88 5.62 -5.94 11.63
N LEU A 89 6.18 -4.80 12.06
CA LEU A 89 6.09 -4.38 13.45
C LEU A 89 4.63 -4.05 13.81
N SER A 90 4.22 -4.50 14.99
CA SER A 90 2.93 -4.16 15.61
C SER A 90 3.20 -3.10 16.67
N LEU A 91 3.27 -1.85 16.23
CA LEU A 91 3.44 -0.69 17.11
C LEU A 91 2.07 -0.04 17.39
N PRO A 92 1.88 0.59 18.56
CA PRO A 92 0.69 1.38 18.84
C PRO A 92 0.49 2.48 17.78
N PHE A 93 -0.77 2.74 17.43
CA PHE A 93 -1.13 3.75 16.43
C PHE A 93 -0.60 5.15 16.80
N MET A 94 -0.67 5.53 18.07
CA MET A 94 -0.17 6.84 18.55
C MET A 94 1.34 6.99 18.38
N ASP A 95 2.11 5.94 18.65
CA ASP A 95 3.57 5.95 18.48
C ASP A 95 3.95 6.12 17.00
N LEU A 96 3.17 5.52 16.10
CA LEU A 96 3.35 5.67 14.65
C LEU A 96 3.01 7.08 14.16
N LEU A 97 1.94 7.70 14.70
CA LEU A 97 1.61 9.09 14.39
C LEU A 97 2.70 10.06 14.86
N GLU A 98 3.26 9.86 16.06
CA GLU A 98 4.35 10.68 16.57
C GLU A 98 5.60 10.59 15.66
N LEU A 99 5.96 9.38 15.24
CA LEU A 99 7.05 9.16 14.29
C LEU A 99 6.77 9.81 12.93
N ARG A 100 5.53 9.73 12.44
CA ARG A 100 5.11 10.38 11.19
C ARG A 100 5.29 11.89 11.26
N MET A 101 4.83 12.52 12.33
CA MET A 101 4.99 13.96 12.52
C MET A 101 6.46 14.39 12.47
N ALA A 102 7.35 13.68 13.18
CA ALA A 102 8.78 13.99 13.18
C ALA A 102 9.40 13.86 11.78
N PHE A 103 9.01 12.81 11.05
CA PHE A 103 9.54 12.52 9.72
C PHE A 103 9.04 13.51 8.65
N GLU A 104 7.73 13.76 8.61
CA GLU A 104 7.10 14.57 7.56
C GLU A 104 7.46 16.04 7.64
N VAL A 105 7.66 16.58 8.85
CA VAL A 105 8.15 17.96 9.01
C VAL A 105 9.52 18.12 8.35
N HIS A 106 10.41 17.14 8.53
CA HIS A 106 11.72 17.17 7.90
C HIS A 106 11.63 16.95 6.38
N ALA A 107 10.76 16.03 5.93
CA ALA A 107 10.49 15.80 4.51
C ALA A 107 9.99 17.08 3.83
N ALA A 108 9.03 17.79 4.43
CA ALA A 108 8.52 19.06 3.92
C ALA A 108 9.61 20.13 3.81
N GLY A 109 10.50 20.22 4.81
CA GLY A 109 11.65 21.13 4.77
C GLY A 109 12.62 20.82 3.62
N LEU A 110 12.91 19.54 3.37
CA LEU A 110 13.75 19.12 2.24
C LEU A 110 13.04 19.36 0.90
N ALA A 111 11.77 19.01 0.80
CA ALA A 111 10.95 19.22 -0.38
C ALA A 111 10.93 20.69 -0.79
N ALA A 112 10.68 21.60 0.15
CA ALA A 112 10.68 23.04 -0.07
C ALA A 112 11.98 23.56 -0.71
N GLN A 113 13.13 22.97 -0.35
CA GLN A 113 14.44 23.35 -0.90
C GLN A 113 14.75 22.69 -2.25
N ARG A 114 14.24 21.49 -2.52
CA ARG A 114 14.71 20.62 -3.61
C ARG A 114 13.73 20.43 -4.75
N ARG A 115 12.44 20.67 -4.53
CA ARG A 115 11.38 20.44 -5.53
C ARG A 115 11.63 21.18 -6.84
N SER A 116 11.30 20.51 -7.94
CA SER A 116 11.07 21.12 -9.24
C SER A 116 9.69 21.79 -9.33
N TRP A 117 9.47 22.64 -10.33
CA TRP A 117 8.15 23.24 -10.58
C TRP A 117 7.06 22.21 -10.88
N ALA A 118 7.40 21.10 -11.54
CA ALA A 118 6.45 20.02 -11.80
C ALA A 118 6.02 19.33 -10.49
N GLN A 119 6.98 19.05 -9.60
CA GLN A 119 6.67 18.47 -8.28
C GLN A 119 5.84 19.42 -7.42
N GLU A 120 6.12 20.73 -7.48
CA GLU A 120 5.29 21.75 -6.81
C GLU A 120 3.86 21.77 -7.33
N ALA A 121 3.68 21.74 -8.65
CA ALA A 121 2.35 21.66 -9.24
C ALA A 121 1.59 20.39 -8.80
N ASN A 122 2.27 19.24 -8.74
CA ASN A 122 1.68 17.98 -8.28
C ASN A 122 1.22 18.06 -6.81
N MET A 123 2.01 18.67 -5.93
CA MET A 123 1.63 18.88 -4.52
C MET A 123 0.37 19.74 -4.40
N TRP A 124 0.29 20.83 -5.16
CA TRP A 124 -0.90 21.70 -5.18
C TRP A 124 -2.14 21.02 -5.77
N GLU A 125 -1.98 20.21 -6.81
CA GLU A 125 -3.09 19.46 -7.40
C GLU A 125 -3.62 18.42 -6.40
N ALA A 126 -2.74 17.69 -5.73
CA ALA A 126 -3.11 16.72 -4.70
C ALA A 126 -3.87 17.40 -3.54
N LEU A 127 -3.37 18.54 -3.06
CA LEU A 127 -4.03 19.31 -2.01
C LEU A 127 -5.44 19.77 -2.43
N LYS A 128 -5.58 20.31 -3.64
CA LYS A 128 -6.90 20.75 -4.15
C LYS A 128 -7.90 19.60 -4.24
N LYS A 129 -7.46 18.41 -4.64
CA LYS A 129 -8.32 17.22 -4.66
C LYS A 129 -8.74 16.82 -3.25
N PHE A 130 -7.79 16.80 -2.31
CA PHE A 130 -8.07 16.53 -0.90
C PHE A 130 -9.11 17.51 -0.32
N GLU A 131 -8.90 18.82 -0.48
CA GLU A 131 -9.81 19.87 0.01
C GLU A 131 -11.20 19.80 -0.65
N ALA A 132 -11.29 19.38 -1.91
CA ALA A 132 -12.57 19.22 -2.61
C ALA A 132 -13.36 17.97 -2.19
N SER A 133 -12.72 17.02 -1.49
CA SER A 133 -13.29 15.73 -1.10
C SER A 133 -13.53 15.61 0.41
N VAL A 134 -13.56 16.72 1.15
CA VAL A 134 -13.73 16.74 2.62
C VAL A 134 -15.01 16.05 3.10
N ASP A 135 -16.05 16.00 2.27
CA ASP A 135 -17.32 15.32 2.59
C ASP A 135 -17.35 13.83 2.19
N ASP A 136 -16.29 13.30 1.56
CA ASP A 136 -16.16 11.90 1.12
C ASP A 136 -15.05 11.19 1.91
N GLU A 137 -15.41 10.65 3.06
CA GLU A 137 -14.48 9.99 3.98
C GLU A 137 -13.73 8.82 3.35
N ALA A 138 -14.33 8.11 2.39
CA ALA A 138 -13.68 7.00 1.68
C ALA A 138 -12.59 7.48 0.72
N ALA A 139 -12.75 8.68 0.13
CA ALA A 139 -11.76 9.28 -0.75
C ALA A 139 -10.62 9.97 0.02
N LEU A 140 -10.89 10.46 1.24
CA LEU A 140 -9.92 11.24 2.01
C LEU A 140 -8.67 10.47 2.38
N ASP A 141 -8.78 9.18 2.72
CA ASP A 141 -7.61 8.35 3.05
C ASP A 141 -6.65 8.22 1.87
N GLU A 142 -7.18 7.99 0.67
CA GLU A 142 -6.37 7.90 -0.55
C GLU A 142 -5.74 9.26 -0.89
N LEU A 143 -6.51 10.34 -0.76
CA LEU A 143 -6.04 11.68 -1.08
C LEU A 143 -5.00 12.20 -0.07
N ASP A 144 -5.10 11.85 1.22
CA ASP A 144 -4.07 12.10 2.24
C ASP A 144 -2.76 11.43 1.82
N TYR A 145 -2.83 10.14 1.50
CA TYR A 145 -1.66 9.39 1.05
C TYR A 145 -1.01 10.03 -0.17
N ILE A 146 -1.79 10.37 -1.19
CA ILE A 146 -1.27 10.98 -2.43
C ILE A 146 -0.59 12.31 -2.12
N PHE A 147 -1.21 13.16 -1.31
CA PHE A 147 -0.65 14.45 -0.94
C PHE A 147 0.68 14.29 -0.18
N HIS A 148 0.71 13.50 0.88
CA HIS A 148 1.91 13.31 1.69
C HIS A 148 3.03 12.57 0.91
N ARG A 149 2.68 11.62 0.03
CA ARG A 149 3.64 10.96 -0.86
C ARG A 149 4.30 11.95 -1.82
N SER A 150 3.52 12.89 -2.37
CA SER A 150 4.06 13.91 -3.28
C SER A 150 5.11 14.81 -2.60
N ILE A 151 4.96 15.08 -1.30
CA ILE A 151 5.98 15.78 -0.49
C ILE A 151 7.22 14.90 -0.32
N ALA A 152 7.06 13.62 0.00
CA ALA A 152 8.17 12.69 0.15
C ALA A 152 8.97 12.54 -1.16
N GLU A 153 8.30 12.47 -2.31
CA GLU A 153 8.93 12.44 -3.64
C GLU A 153 9.73 13.73 -3.93
N ALA A 154 9.18 14.88 -3.54
CA ALA A 154 9.83 16.19 -3.73
C ALA A 154 11.11 16.37 -2.89
N THR A 155 11.37 15.50 -1.90
CA THR A 155 12.67 15.45 -1.19
C THR A 155 13.83 15.04 -2.10
N ASN A 156 13.52 14.45 -3.27
CA ASN A 156 14.47 13.84 -4.21
C ASN A 156 15.42 12.84 -3.51
N ASN A 157 14.90 12.11 -2.52
CA ASN A 157 15.62 11.10 -1.78
C ASN A 157 14.77 9.83 -1.68
N GLN A 158 15.20 8.77 -2.36
CA GLN A 158 14.46 7.50 -2.40
C GLN A 158 14.18 6.95 -0.99
N ALA A 159 15.10 7.13 -0.03
CA ALA A 159 14.90 6.65 1.33
C ALA A 159 13.67 7.28 2.01
N PHE A 160 13.35 8.54 1.67
CA PHE A 160 12.15 9.20 2.22
C PHE A 160 10.86 8.61 1.64
N ILE A 161 10.86 8.31 0.34
CA ILE A 161 9.71 7.73 -0.37
C ILE A 161 9.44 6.32 0.18
N GLU A 162 10.49 5.51 0.33
CA GLU A 162 10.40 4.15 0.86
C GLU A 162 9.92 4.14 2.32
N PHE A 163 10.50 4.98 3.17
CA PHE A 163 10.11 5.06 4.57
C PHE A 163 8.66 5.54 4.73
N PHE A 164 8.26 6.58 3.98
CA PHE A 164 6.88 7.05 3.96
C PHE A 164 5.92 5.93 3.54
N SER A 165 6.25 5.20 2.47
CA SER A 165 5.42 4.10 1.97
C SER A 165 5.23 2.99 3.01
N VAL A 166 6.25 2.67 3.80
CA VAL A 166 6.10 1.69 4.89
C VAL A 166 5.20 2.22 6.02
N MET A 167 5.36 3.49 6.37
CA MET A 167 4.64 4.11 7.49
C MET A 167 3.17 4.35 7.15
N SER A 168 2.86 4.75 5.92
CA SER A 168 1.50 4.98 5.43
C SER A 168 0.64 3.72 5.45
N LEU A 169 1.21 2.56 5.12
CA LEU A 169 0.52 1.26 5.16
C LEU A 169 -0.01 0.89 6.55
N LYS A 170 0.51 1.53 7.61
CA LYS A 170 0.09 1.31 9.00
C LYS A 170 -0.86 2.37 9.52
N ILE A 171 -0.79 3.57 8.95
CA ILE A 171 -1.51 4.75 9.45
C ILE A 171 -2.81 4.96 8.67
N LEU A 172 -2.88 4.56 7.40
CA LEU A 172 -4.15 4.53 6.68
C LEU A 172 -5.12 3.59 7.40
N PRO A 173 -6.36 4.02 7.67
CA PRO A 173 -7.37 3.18 8.26
C PRO A 173 -7.54 1.91 7.44
N SER A 174 -7.03 0.78 7.93
CA SER A 174 -7.60 -0.50 7.55
C SER A 174 -9.08 -0.42 7.94
N GLN A 175 -10.00 -0.83 7.05
CA GLN A 175 -11.46 -0.76 7.24
C GLN A 175 -11.99 -1.37 8.56
N HIS A 176 -11.12 -1.93 9.41
CA HIS A 176 -11.40 -2.33 10.79
C HIS A 176 -11.66 -1.16 11.76
N PHE A 177 -11.19 0.07 11.50
CA PHE A 177 -11.43 1.17 12.46
C PHE A 177 -12.82 1.82 12.37
N LEU A 178 -13.55 1.61 11.28
CA LEU A 178 -14.94 2.09 11.14
C LEU A 178 -15.94 1.29 12.02
N ALA A 179 -15.54 0.15 12.59
CA ALA A 179 -16.44 -0.69 13.38
C ALA A 179 -16.53 -0.32 14.88
N ILE A 180 -15.66 0.55 15.40
CA ILE A 180 -15.61 0.83 16.86
C ILE A 180 -16.29 2.15 17.25
N SER A 181 -16.70 3.00 16.30
CA SER A 181 -17.29 4.31 16.62
C SER A 181 -18.81 4.41 16.52
N ILE A 182 -19.56 3.29 16.46
CA ILE A 182 -21.05 3.27 16.47
C ILE A 182 -21.63 2.86 17.84
N LEU A 183 -20.88 3.04 18.94
CA LEU A 183 -21.43 2.92 20.29
C LEU A 183 -21.11 4.16 21.12
N ARG A 184 -21.77 5.27 20.80
CA ARG A 184 -22.19 6.30 21.77
C ARG A 184 -23.47 6.98 21.29
#